data_AF-A0A212IME1-F1
#
_entry.id   AF-A0A212IME1-F1
#
_cell.length_a   1.000
_cell.length_b   1.000
_cell.length_c   1.000
_cell.angle_alpha   90.00
_cell.angle_beta   90.00
_cell.angle_gamma   90.00
#
_symmetry.space_group_name_H-M   'P 1'
#
loop_
_entity.id
_entity.type
_entity.pdbx_description
1 polymer ?
#
loop_
_entity_poly.entity_id
_entity_poly.type
_entity_poly.pdbx_seq_one_letter_code
_entity_poly.pdbx_strand_id
1 'polypeptide(L)'
;MFKSFDTTWLKQALLRVCQSGWTILVLVGISMVLCNFHGRHAFLVWWLAFSGVVLIGFSIFLGNLPYRLIEPGRRISRYACFWAWLIWAVGGVCLALSPFFATPAILILLNPAGAFLGVLFCLWVSRKGLLAWIQ
;
A
#
# COMPACT_ATOMS: atom_id res chain seq x y z
N MET A 1 10.76 32.27 -18.42
CA MET A 1 9.80 32.57 -17.34
C MET A 1 8.92 31.34 -17.16
N PHE A 2 9.31 30.41 -16.27
CA PHE A 2 8.56 29.18 -16.03
C PHE A 2 7.34 29.52 -15.15
N LYS A 3 6.16 29.47 -15.74
CA LYS A 3 4.88 29.70 -15.05
C LYS A 3 4.70 28.53 -14.07
N SER A 4 4.81 28.81 -12.77
CA SER A 4 4.62 27.79 -11.73
C SER A 4 3.21 27.22 -11.87
N PHE A 5 3.12 25.97 -12.30
CA PHE A 5 1.85 25.25 -12.37
C PHE A 5 1.31 25.13 -10.93
N ASP A 6 0.21 25.84 -10.67
CA ASP A 6 -0.47 25.83 -9.39
C ASP A 6 -1.08 24.44 -9.17
N THR A 7 -0.33 23.58 -8.49
CA THR A 7 -0.65 22.15 -8.25
C THR A 7 -1.59 21.95 -7.07
N THR A 8 -2.00 23.05 -6.43
CA THR A 8 -2.90 23.09 -5.27
C THR A 8 -4.27 22.50 -5.60
N TRP A 9 -4.84 22.86 -6.75
CA TRP A 9 -6.13 22.33 -7.22
C TRP A 9 -6.06 20.82 -7.51
N LEU A 10 -4.96 20.37 -8.11
CA LEU A 10 -4.73 18.97 -8.46
C LEU A 10 -4.55 18.14 -7.18
N LYS A 11 -3.82 18.66 -6.20
CA LYS A 11 -3.67 18.03 -4.87
C LYS A 11 -5.00 17.91 -4.15
N GLN A 12 -5.86 18.93 -4.20
CA GLN A 12 -7.20 18.89 -3.60
C GLN A 12 -8.15 17.92 -4.32
N ALA A 13 -8.11 17.90 -5.65
CA ALA A 13 -8.88 16.95 -6.45
C ALA A 13 -8.42 15.51 -6.17
N LEU A 14 -7.11 15.26 -6.16
CA LEU A 14 -6.52 13.97 -5.82
C LEU A 14 -6.92 13.54 -4.39
N LEU A 15 -6.96 14.48 -3.44
CA LEU A 15 -7.42 14.23 -2.08
C LEU A 15 -8.90 13.86 -2.01
N ARG A 16 -9.79 14.58 -2.71
CA ARG A 16 -11.24 14.26 -2.76
C ARG A 16 -11.50 12.92 -3.46
N VAL A 17 -10.78 12.67 -4.54
CA VAL A 17 -10.81 11.40 -5.29
C VAL A 17 -10.32 10.27 -4.38
N CYS A 18 -9.23 10.45 -3.64
CA CYS A 18 -8.71 9.50 -2.67
C CYS A 18 -9.63 9.31 -1.44
N GLN A 19 -10.42 10.32 -1.06
CA GLN A 19 -11.39 10.23 0.05
C GLN A 19 -12.56 9.28 -0.25
N SER A 20 -12.95 9.16 -1.52
CA SER A 20 -14.17 8.43 -1.89
C SER A 20 -14.05 6.90 -1.78
N GLY A 21 -12.85 6.31 -1.71
CA GLY A 21 -12.63 4.85 -1.69
C GLY A 21 -13.00 4.13 -3.02
N TRP A 22 -13.98 4.66 -3.75
CA TRP A 22 -14.38 4.26 -5.09
C TRP A 22 -13.24 4.26 -6.08
N THR A 23 -12.28 5.15 -5.91
CA THR A 23 -11.12 5.28 -6.79
C THR A 23 -10.16 4.11 -6.64
N ILE A 24 -10.03 3.55 -5.43
CA ILE A 24 -9.27 2.31 -5.20
C ILE A 24 -9.99 1.14 -5.88
N LEU A 25 -11.32 1.04 -5.72
CA LEU A 25 -12.12 -0.01 -6.36
C LEU A 25 -12.04 0.04 -7.89
N VAL A 26 -12.17 1.23 -8.48
CA VAL A 26 -12.05 1.43 -9.93
C VAL A 26 -10.63 1.10 -10.40
N LEU A 27 -9.61 1.52 -9.68
CA LEU A 27 -8.21 1.30 -10.06
C LEU A 27 -7.80 -0.18 -9.92
N VAL A 28 -8.34 -0.89 -8.92
CA VAL A 28 -8.24 -2.36 -8.78
C VAL A 28 -9.02 -3.08 -9.89
N GLY A 29 -10.20 -2.57 -10.25
CA GLY A 29 -10.97 -3.13 -11.37
C GLY A 29 -10.22 -3.01 -12.70
N ILE A 30 -9.66 -1.84 -12.98
CA ILE A 30 -8.85 -1.59 -14.19
C ILE A 30 -7.59 -2.48 -14.17
N SER A 31 -6.89 -2.59 -13.03
CA SER A 31 -5.71 -3.46 -12.93
C SER A 31 -6.07 -4.94 -13.11
N MET A 32 -7.21 -5.40 -12.58
CA MET A 32 -7.69 -6.77 -12.81
C MET A 32 -8.01 -7.04 -14.29
N VAL A 33 -8.65 -6.10 -14.97
CA VAL A 33 -8.94 -6.21 -16.40
C VAL A 33 -7.63 -6.28 -17.20
N LEU A 34 -6.67 -5.40 -16.90
CA LEU A 34 -5.34 -5.42 -17.53
C LEU A 34 -4.58 -6.73 -17.25
N CYS A 35 -4.67 -7.27 -16.03
CA CYS A 35 -4.09 -8.56 -15.69
C CYS A 35 -4.76 -9.72 -16.43
N ASN A 36 -6.07 -9.65 -16.68
CA ASN A 36 -6.79 -10.66 -17.46
C ASN A 36 -6.28 -10.71 -18.91
N PHE A 37 -5.99 -9.54 -19.51
CA PHE A 37 -5.42 -9.47 -20.86
C PHE A 37 -3.97 -9.95 -20.96
N HIS A 38 -3.15 -9.73 -19.92
CA HIS A 38 -1.71 -10.05 -19.94
C HIS A 38 -1.37 -11.42 -19.32
N GLY A 39 -2.36 -12.13 -18.76
CA GLY A 39 -2.21 -13.47 -18.21
C GLY A 39 -1.72 -13.52 -16.75
N ARG A 40 -1.51 -14.75 -16.26
CA ARG A 40 -1.21 -15.05 -14.85
C ARG A 40 0.04 -14.36 -14.30
N HIS A 41 1.07 -14.15 -15.12
CA HIS A 41 2.31 -13.51 -14.70
C HIS A 41 2.10 -12.04 -14.34
N ALA A 42 1.30 -11.31 -15.12
CA ALA A 42 0.93 -9.93 -14.83
C ALA A 42 0.18 -9.81 -13.50
N PHE A 43 -0.76 -10.72 -13.27
CA PHE A 43 -1.50 -10.78 -12.01
C PHE A 43 -0.57 -11.02 -10.81
N LEU A 44 0.38 -11.95 -10.92
CA LEU A 44 1.35 -12.23 -9.85
C LEU A 44 2.22 -11.01 -9.55
N VAL A 45 2.80 -10.35 -10.56
CA VAL A 45 3.62 -9.14 -10.37
C VAL A 45 2.84 -8.04 -9.66
N TRP A 46 1.62 -7.76 -10.12
CA TRP A 46 0.77 -6.73 -9.52
C TRP A 46 0.31 -7.09 -8.10
N TRP A 47 -0.09 -8.35 -7.89
CA TRP A 47 -0.57 -8.84 -6.60
C TRP A 47 0.54 -8.86 -5.54
N LEU A 48 1.74 -9.35 -5.88
CA LEU A 48 2.90 -9.34 -4.98
C LEU A 48 3.33 -7.91 -4.62
N ALA A 49 3.30 -6.99 -5.60
CA ALA A 49 3.59 -5.59 -5.36
C ALA A 49 2.57 -4.94 -4.40
N PHE A 50 1.28 -5.18 -4.66
CA PHE A 50 0.19 -4.68 -3.82
C PHE A 50 0.27 -5.26 -2.41
N SER A 51 0.35 -6.58 -2.26
CA SER A 51 0.40 -7.24 -0.96
C SER A 51 1.65 -6.81 -0.18
N GLY A 52 2.81 -6.71 -0.83
CA GLY A 52 4.06 -6.28 -0.21
C GLY A 52 3.97 -4.89 0.40
N VAL A 53 3.41 -3.92 -0.33
CA VAL A 53 3.22 -2.55 0.19
C VAL A 53 2.16 -2.52 1.31
N VAL A 54 1.08 -3.29 1.20
CA VAL A 54 0.05 -3.37 2.25
C VAL A 54 0.63 -3.97 3.54
N LEU A 55 1.43 -5.03 3.43
CA LEU A 55 2.14 -5.65 4.55
C LEU A 55 3.10 -4.65 5.22
N ILE A 56 3.90 -3.94 4.44
CA ILE A 56 4.82 -2.91 4.98
C ILE A 56 4.04 -1.79 5.66
N GLY A 57 2.94 -1.32 5.05
CA GLY A 57 2.08 -0.32 5.67
C GLY A 57 1.51 -0.81 7.00
N PHE A 58 1.03 -2.04 7.06
CA PHE A 58 0.50 -2.66 8.28
C PHE A 58 1.59 -2.85 9.35
N SER A 59 2.81 -3.22 8.95
CA SER A 59 3.98 -3.27 9.83
C SER A 59 4.28 -1.90 10.45
N ILE A 60 4.25 -0.83 9.65
CA ILE A 60 4.43 0.54 10.16
C ILE A 60 3.31 0.89 11.15
N PHE A 61 2.05 0.51 10.88
CA PHE A 61 0.96 0.71 11.83
C PHE A 61 1.21 -0.01 13.15
N LEU A 62 1.56 -1.31 13.11
CA LEU A 62 1.90 -2.11 14.29
C LEU A 62 3.13 -1.58 15.04
N GLY A 63 4.14 -1.10 14.33
CA GLY A 63 5.33 -0.47 14.91
C GLY A 63 5.06 0.90 15.52
N ASN A 64 4.03 1.61 15.04
CA ASN A 64 3.63 2.92 15.54
C ASN A 64 2.51 2.85 16.61
N LEU A 65 1.82 1.71 16.74
CA LEU A 65 0.93 1.38 17.86
C LEU A 65 1.58 1.66 19.24
N PRO A 66 2.80 1.18 19.55
CA PRO A 66 3.42 1.43 20.85
C PRO A 66 3.72 2.91 21.12
N TYR A 67 3.87 3.75 20.09
CA TYR A 67 4.05 5.20 20.26
C TYR A 67 2.72 5.94 20.46
N ARG A 68 1.62 5.45 19.90
CA ARG A 68 0.26 6.02 20.08
C ARG A 68 -0.44 5.56 21.35
N LEU A 69 -0.05 4.41 21.91
CA LEU A 69 -0.53 3.87 23.18
C LEU A 69 0.35 4.29 24.38
N ILE A 70 1.20 5.32 24.24
CA ILE A 70 1.89 5.97 25.36
C ILE A 70 0.86 6.77 26.18
N GLU A 71 -0.06 6.05 26.80
CA GLU A 71 -0.46 6.32 28.17
C GLU A 71 0.65 5.75 29.07
N PRO A 72 1.09 6.48 30.10
CA PRO A 72 2.27 6.15 30.88
C PRO A 72 1.96 4.97 31.81
N GLY A 73 2.12 3.73 31.36
CA GLY A 73 1.99 2.59 32.27
C GLY A 73 1.90 1.18 31.68
N ARG A 74 1.58 1.01 30.39
CA ARG A 74 1.45 -0.34 29.82
C ARG A 74 2.79 -0.85 29.27
N ARG A 75 3.30 -1.94 29.87
CA ARG A 75 4.48 -2.68 29.37
C ARG A 75 4.26 -3.01 27.90
N ILE A 76 5.17 -2.49 27.08
CA ILE A 76 5.31 -2.79 25.66
C ILE A 76 5.33 -4.32 25.48
N SER A 77 4.34 -4.86 24.78
CA SER A 77 4.34 -6.26 24.38
C SER A 77 5.47 -6.46 23.37
N ARG A 78 6.57 -7.10 23.80
CA ARG A 78 7.72 -7.49 22.96
C ARG A 78 7.28 -8.24 21.70
N TYR A 79 6.12 -8.89 21.77
CA TYR A 79 5.48 -9.59 20.67
C TYR A 79 4.99 -8.64 19.57
N ALA A 80 4.45 -7.46 19.88
CA ALA A 80 3.97 -6.52 18.85
C ALA A 80 5.11 -6.00 17.95
N CYS A 81 6.27 -5.70 18.55
CA CYS A 81 7.47 -5.30 17.79
C CYS A 81 8.02 -6.46 16.94
N PHE A 82 8.02 -7.68 17.50
CA PHE A 82 8.41 -8.88 16.77
C PHE A 82 7.49 -9.15 15.56
N TRP A 83 6.17 -9.07 15.75
CA TRP A 83 5.19 -9.22 14.67
C TRP A 83 5.34 -8.12 13.61
N ALA A 84 5.56 -6.87 14.02
CA ALA A 84 5.81 -5.77 13.08
C ALA A 84 7.03 -6.06 12.20
N TRP A 85 8.14 -6.53 12.79
CA TRP A 85 9.35 -6.88 12.03
C TRP A 85 9.14 -8.09 11.11
N LEU A 86 8.44 -9.13 11.56
CA LEU A 86 8.13 -10.31 10.75
C LEU A 86 7.26 -9.95 9.54
N ILE A 87 6.23 -9.14 9.75
CA ILE A 87 5.34 -8.64 8.68
C ILE A 87 6.12 -7.75 7.70
N TRP A 88 7.06 -6.94 8.19
CA TRP A 88 7.95 -6.15 7.35
C TRP A 88 8.82 -7.02 6.45
N ALA A 89 9.46 -8.05 7.03
CA ALA A 89 10.33 -8.97 6.30
C ALA A 89 9.54 -9.72 5.21
N VAL A 90 8.34 -10.20 5.51
CA VAL A 90 7.45 -10.85 4.53
C VAL A 90 7.06 -9.86 3.41
N GLY A 91 6.70 -8.63 3.76
CA GLY A 91 6.37 -7.59 2.78
C GLY A 91 7.55 -7.26 1.85
N GLY A 92 8.76 -7.14 2.42
CA GLY A 92 10.00 -6.93 1.66
C GLY A 92 10.31 -8.08 0.71
N VAL A 93 10.14 -9.33 1.15
CA VAL A 93 10.30 -10.52 0.31
C VAL A 93 9.29 -10.53 -0.83
N CYS A 94 8.03 -10.18 -0.59
CA CYS A 94 7.03 -10.05 -1.65
C CYS A 94 7.42 -9.00 -2.71
N LEU A 95 7.94 -7.85 -2.29
CA LEU A 95 8.41 -6.82 -3.22
C LEU A 95 9.66 -7.25 -4.01
N ALA A 96 10.58 -7.96 -3.37
CA ALA A 96 11.77 -8.49 -4.01
C ALA A 96 11.46 -9.59 -5.04
N LEU A 97 10.42 -10.39 -4.80
CA LEU A 97 9.95 -11.45 -5.71
C LEU A 97 9.16 -10.91 -6.90
N SER A 98 8.47 -9.78 -6.75
CA SER A 98 7.68 -9.14 -7.82
C SER A 98 8.43 -9.01 -9.17
N PRO A 99 9.65 -8.44 -9.25
CA PRO A 99 10.37 -8.31 -10.53
C PRO A 99 10.83 -9.64 -11.14
N PHE A 100 10.97 -10.72 -10.37
CA PHE A 100 11.36 -12.03 -10.90
C PHE A 100 10.29 -12.65 -11.80
N PHE A 101 9.01 -12.30 -11.57
CA PHE A 101 7.89 -12.80 -12.38
C PHE A 101 7.57 -11.91 -13.59
N ALA A 102 8.28 -10.79 -13.76
CA ALA A 102 8.03 -9.82 -14.82
C ALA A 102 8.65 -10.24 -16.16
N THR A 103 8.06 -11.27 -16.78
CA THR A 103 8.35 -11.69 -18.16
C THR A 103 7.05 -11.58 -18.97
N PRO A 104 6.94 -10.70 -19.99
CA PRO A 104 7.92 -9.76 -20.59
C PRO A 104 8.15 -8.46 -19.78
N ALA A 105 9.25 -7.75 -20.07
CA ALA A 105 9.73 -6.56 -19.36
C ALA A 105 8.71 -5.40 -19.23
N ILE A 106 7.70 -5.34 -20.12
CA ILE A 106 6.63 -4.35 -20.03
C ILE A 106 5.79 -4.51 -18.75
N LEU A 107 5.76 -5.71 -18.16
CA LEU A 107 5.08 -6.01 -16.90
C LEU A 107 5.79 -5.40 -15.68
N ILE A 108 7.04 -4.93 -15.81
CA ILE A 108 7.75 -4.22 -14.74
C ILE A 108 7.02 -2.93 -14.37
N LEU A 109 6.33 -2.27 -15.32
CA LEU A 109 5.48 -1.10 -15.08
C LEU A 109 4.27 -1.38 -14.20
N LEU A 110 3.84 -2.65 -14.09
CA LEU A 110 2.76 -3.05 -13.20
C LEU A 110 3.17 -3.05 -11.72
N ASN A 111 4.47 -3.17 -11.45
CA ASN A 111 5.04 -3.13 -10.10
C ASN A 111 4.83 -1.76 -9.42
N PRO A 112 5.24 -0.61 -10.00
CA PRO A 112 4.94 0.69 -9.40
C PRO A 112 3.44 0.99 -9.35
N ALA A 113 2.64 0.47 -10.29
CA ALA A 113 1.18 0.60 -10.24
C ALA A 113 0.57 -0.14 -9.04
N GLY A 114 0.97 -1.39 -8.80
CA GLY A 114 0.56 -2.18 -7.63
C GLY A 114 1.05 -1.59 -6.31
N ALA A 115 2.30 -1.09 -6.28
CA ALA A 115 2.84 -0.39 -5.12
C ALA A 115 2.07 0.90 -4.81
N PHE A 116 1.77 1.72 -5.81
CA PHE A 116 1.00 2.95 -5.65
C PHE A 116 -0.42 2.67 -5.12
N LEU A 117 -1.07 1.63 -5.65
CA LEU A 117 -2.34 1.11 -5.16
C LEU A 117 -2.27 0.69 -3.69
N GLY A 118 -1.21 -0.03 -3.30
CA GLY A 118 -0.98 -0.42 -1.91
C GLY A 118 -0.82 0.78 -0.98
N VAL A 119 -0.08 1.82 -1.41
CA VAL A 119 0.07 3.07 -0.63
C VAL A 119 -1.27 3.77 -0.48
N LEU A 120 -2.05 3.90 -1.56
CA LEU A 120 -3.38 4.50 -1.53
C LEU A 120 -4.32 3.74 -0.58
N PHE A 121 -4.26 2.40 -0.60
CA PHE A 121 -5.03 1.56 0.30
C PHE A 121 -4.62 1.78 1.77
N CYS A 122 -3.32 1.79 2.07
CA CYS A 122 -2.81 2.08 3.42
C CYS A 122 -3.25 3.46 3.92
N LEU A 123 -3.20 4.48 3.06
CA LEU A 123 -3.66 5.84 3.38
C LEU A 123 -5.18 5.92 3.58
N TRP A 124 -5.95 5.12 2.85
CA TRP A 124 -7.40 5.04 3.01
C TRP A 124 -7.80 4.34 4.31
N VAL A 125 -7.16 3.21 4.62
CA VAL A 125 -7.35 2.45 5.88
C VAL A 125 -7.00 3.31 7.09
N SER A 126 -5.85 4.01 7.04
CA SER A 126 -5.41 4.96 8.07
C SER A 126 -6.46 6.03 8.35
N ARG A 127 -7.03 6.61 7.29
CA ARG A 127 -7.98 7.72 7.38
C ARG A 127 -9.37 7.30 7.81
N LYS A 128 -9.84 6.14 7.37
CA LYS A 128 -11.15 5.60 7.77
C LYS A 128 -11.18 5.15 9.22
N GLY A 129 -10.03 5.08 9.90
CA GLY A 129 -9.96 4.59 11.27
C GLY A 129 -10.42 3.13 11.37
N LEU A 130 -10.35 2.36 10.28
CA LEU A 130 -10.73 0.94 10.29
C LEU A 130 -9.89 0.12 11.28
N LEU A 131 -8.69 0.61 11.59
CA LEU A 131 -7.78 0.05 12.58
C LEU A 131 -8.00 0.60 14.00
N ALA A 132 -8.97 1.49 14.21
CA ALA A 132 -9.30 2.01 15.54
C ALA A 132 -9.81 0.90 16.49
N TRP A 133 -10.30 -0.22 15.96
CA TRP A 133 -10.69 -1.39 16.76
C TRP A 133 -9.49 -2.23 17.26
N ILE A 134 -8.29 -2.03 16.71
CA ILE A 134 -7.05 -2.65 17.18
C ILE A 134 -6.39 -1.83 18.32
N GLN A 135 -6.85 -0.58 18.54
CA GLN A 135 -6.47 0.25 19.70
C GLN A 135 -7.26 -0.17 20.93
#